data_AF-A0A1Y1IEF1-F1
#
_entry.id   AF-A0A1Y1IEF1-F1
#
_cell.length_a   1.000
_cell.length_b   1.000
_cell.length_c   1.000
_cell.angle_alpha   90.00
_cell.angle_beta   90.00
_cell.angle_gamma   90.00
#
_symmetry.space_group_name_H-M   'P 1'
#
loop_
_entity.id
_entity.type
_entity.pdbx_description
1 polymer ?
#
loop_
_entity_poly.entity_id
_entity_poly.type
_entity_poly.pdbx_seq_one_letter_code
_entity_poly.pdbx_strand_id
1 'polypeptide(L)'
;MTAPVLVSSVEEVNTETPKSEFRTNELPAAPTYNATTMQEATDRAFVQESSNPEQDAKPEQIPNHNSEVTALQNGETETPLDTSTGLPLRPSYRTPKTASDPPELRVLHHFVEKTGNILANGWVLGKKLGSGVQGTVYLLEDKDGKDAGRVFKQVNVRAVARVSGALIGIEREWAIGRELNLLNEDDGFLEGFMQTGSKVLKPDGSFLGVVLEKLNGKDVKDRLDDTGFNDIDYIMTMVMQVLGALDRALLRIGFQHRDTNAHNVMEHWLDEERAGPVHDTPPKFKETELGKKLNLRGLHFKLIDYGHSYTNKNDAIDHQTWRKASQVKEPKVPCYSTEHFYRRVFHGRSDVWRFMLSLGRALEGRVWEQKDERKVRLLMETIHYTTGYSHNVYFASAPGQHKQGLFRRPMSVGGPLYGLKWVRIMSRAYCCPSHPLTTPREALDFIEEERIRVGLSEEDIP
;
A
#
# COMPACT_ATOMS: atom_id res chain seq x y z
N MET A 1 43.13 -65.14 -31.70
CA MET A 1 43.57 -64.12 -30.73
C MET A 1 42.33 -63.38 -30.28
N THR A 2 41.84 -63.76 -29.12
CA THR A 2 40.64 -63.31 -28.44
C THR A 2 40.96 -62.07 -27.61
N ALA A 3 40.16 -61.02 -27.73
CA ALA A 3 40.21 -59.82 -26.89
C ALA A 3 38.82 -59.55 -26.30
N PRO A 4 38.73 -58.94 -25.10
CA PRO A 4 37.70 -59.30 -24.13
C PRO A 4 36.53 -58.32 -24.06
N VAL A 5 35.41 -58.88 -23.59
CA VAL A 5 34.20 -58.21 -23.14
C VAL A 5 34.47 -57.53 -21.80
N LEU A 6 34.16 -56.23 -21.69
CA LEU A 6 34.12 -55.49 -20.43
C LEU A 6 32.66 -55.12 -20.12
N VAL A 7 32.14 -55.82 -19.12
CA VAL A 7 30.88 -55.53 -18.43
C VAL A 7 31.19 -54.48 -17.36
N SER A 8 30.46 -53.37 -17.35
CA SER A 8 30.43 -52.44 -16.23
C SER A 8 29.01 -52.34 -15.70
N SER A 9 28.86 -52.80 -14.46
CA SER A 9 27.68 -52.78 -13.61
C SER A 9 27.16 -51.36 -13.36
N VAL A 10 25.84 -51.20 -13.48
CA VAL A 10 25.08 -50.05 -12.99
C VAL A 10 24.63 -50.40 -11.57
N GLU A 11 25.12 -49.64 -10.58
CA GLU A 11 24.57 -49.66 -9.22
C GLU A 11 23.24 -48.89 -9.20
N GLU A 12 22.15 -49.60 -8.92
CA GLU A 12 20.87 -49.00 -8.55
C GLU A 12 20.97 -48.40 -7.14
N VAL A 13 20.92 -47.07 -7.07
CA VAL A 13 20.74 -46.34 -5.81
C VAL A 13 19.27 -46.39 -5.44
N ASN A 14 18.93 -47.24 -4.48
CA ASN A 14 17.63 -47.29 -3.81
C ASN A 14 17.47 -46.04 -2.92
N THR A 15 16.73 -45.03 -3.38
CA THR A 15 16.27 -43.94 -2.52
C THR A 15 14.92 -44.31 -1.92
N GLU A 16 14.93 -44.89 -0.72
CA GLU A 16 13.73 -45.03 0.11
C GLU A 16 13.20 -43.64 0.47
N THR A 17 11.99 -43.34 0.02
CA THR A 17 11.26 -42.13 0.40
C THR A 17 10.63 -42.37 1.78
N PRO A 18 10.89 -41.52 2.81
CA PRO A 18 10.24 -41.69 4.10
C PRO A 18 8.75 -41.35 3.96
N LYS A 19 7.89 -42.32 4.30
CA LYS A 19 6.45 -42.12 4.47
C LYS A 19 6.23 -41.12 5.61
N SER A 20 5.76 -39.92 5.28
CA SER A 20 5.28 -38.97 6.28
C SER A 20 3.95 -39.48 6.85
N GLU A 21 3.96 -39.92 8.11
CA GLU A 21 2.75 -40.18 8.88
C GLU A 21 2.01 -38.85 9.09
N PHE A 22 0.90 -38.67 8.36
CA PHE A 22 -0.08 -37.63 8.67
C PHE A 22 -0.78 -37.98 9.97
N ARG A 23 -0.35 -37.36 11.08
CA ARG A 23 -1.18 -37.25 12.29
C ARG A 23 -2.35 -36.32 11.99
N THR A 24 -3.55 -36.89 11.95
CA THR A 24 -4.81 -36.14 12.02
C THR A 24 -4.92 -35.52 13.41
N ASN A 25 -4.57 -34.24 13.55
CA ASN A 25 -4.95 -33.47 14.73
C ASN A 25 -6.46 -33.22 14.65
N GLU A 26 -7.21 -33.86 15.55
CA GLU A 26 -8.62 -33.57 15.78
C GLU A 26 -8.77 -32.08 16.15
N LEU A 27 -9.58 -31.36 15.38
CA LEU A 27 -9.99 -30.00 15.69
C LEU A 27 -10.77 -29.99 17.02
N PRO A 28 -10.45 -29.11 17.97
CA PRO A 28 -11.28 -28.96 19.16
C PRO A 28 -12.67 -28.47 18.76
N ALA A 29 -13.70 -29.08 19.35
CA ALA A 29 -15.09 -28.72 19.14
C ALA A 29 -15.34 -27.23 19.45
N ALA A 30 -16.15 -26.59 18.61
CA ALA A 30 -16.53 -25.19 18.75
C ALA A 30 -17.23 -24.94 20.10
N PRO A 31 -16.96 -23.82 20.80
CA PRO A 31 -17.65 -23.48 22.03
C PRO A 31 -19.12 -23.17 21.75
N THR A 32 -20.01 -23.92 22.39
CA THR A 32 -21.44 -23.60 22.49
C THR A 32 -21.63 -22.41 23.41
N TYR A 33 -22.08 -21.27 22.86
CA TYR A 33 -22.45 -20.09 23.65
C TYR A 33 -23.82 -20.30 24.29
N ASN A 34 -23.85 -20.45 25.62
CA ASN A 34 -25.08 -20.39 26.40
C ASN A 34 -25.53 -18.94 26.57
N ALA A 35 -26.71 -18.63 26.04
CA ALA A 35 -27.39 -17.36 26.19
C ALA A 35 -28.03 -17.21 27.57
N THR A 36 -27.25 -16.86 28.60
CA THR A 36 -27.83 -16.40 29.88
C THR A 36 -26.84 -15.58 30.72
N THR A 37 -26.44 -14.39 30.27
CA THR A 37 -25.94 -13.31 31.16
C THR A 37 -25.81 -11.98 30.40
N MET A 38 -26.95 -11.32 30.20
CA MET A 38 -27.00 -9.90 29.80
C MET A 38 -28.13 -9.21 30.56
N GLN A 39 -28.03 -9.18 31.90
CA GLN A 39 -28.99 -8.44 32.72
C GLN A 39 -28.43 -7.83 34.01
N GLU A 40 -27.10 -7.78 34.20
CA GLU A 40 -26.50 -7.19 35.42
C GLU A 40 -25.44 -6.11 35.16
N ALA A 41 -25.30 -5.62 33.92
CA ALA A 41 -24.28 -4.62 33.58
C ALA A 41 -24.81 -3.18 33.45
N THR A 42 -26.08 -2.91 33.81
CA THR A 42 -26.73 -1.61 33.55
C THR A 42 -26.93 -0.72 34.78
N ASP A 43 -26.58 -1.18 36.00
CA ASP A 43 -26.92 -0.47 37.25
C ASP A 43 -25.73 0.14 38.02
N ARG A 44 -24.60 0.44 37.36
CA ARG A 44 -23.46 1.12 38.01
C ARG A 44 -22.83 2.24 37.19
N ALA A 45 -23.63 3.23 36.80
CA ALA A 45 -23.10 4.51 36.32
C ALA A 45 -24.06 5.67 36.64
N PHE A 46 -24.24 5.98 37.92
CA PHE A 46 -24.72 7.29 38.35
C PHE A 46 -24.14 7.58 39.75
N VAL A 47 -23.84 8.86 39.99
CA VAL A 47 -23.26 9.47 41.21
C VAL A 47 -21.72 9.48 41.25
N GLN A 48 -21.09 10.61 40.89
CA GLN A 48 -20.67 11.62 41.88
C GLN A 48 -20.12 12.92 41.24
N GLU A 49 -20.48 14.02 41.88
CA GLU A 49 -20.22 15.43 41.58
C GLU A 49 -18.82 15.93 42.02
N SER A 50 -18.39 17.00 41.33
CA SER A 50 -17.64 18.19 41.79
C SER A 50 -16.45 18.05 42.76
N SER A 51 -15.31 18.62 42.37
CA SER A 51 -14.74 19.81 43.03
C SER A 51 -13.45 20.30 42.34
N ASN A 52 -13.39 21.60 42.10
CA ASN A 52 -12.22 22.38 41.72
C ASN A 52 -11.42 22.73 43.00
N PRO A 53 -10.10 22.95 42.91
CA PRO A 53 -9.58 24.15 43.52
C PRO A 53 -8.59 24.92 42.63
N GLU A 54 -8.82 26.23 42.59
CA GLU A 54 -7.87 27.28 42.22
C GLU A 54 -6.60 27.19 43.08
N GLN A 55 -5.43 27.36 42.47
CA GLN A 55 -4.24 27.84 43.17
C GLN A 55 -3.48 28.85 42.32
N ASP A 56 -3.20 29.98 42.98
CA ASP A 56 -2.46 31.15 42.55
C ASP A 56 -1.00 30.83 42.17
N ALA A 57 -0.55 31.38 41.05
CA ALA A 57 0.87 31.52 40.73
C ALA A 57 1.22 32.97 40.41
N LYS A 58 2.19 33.51 41.15
CA LYS A 58 2.75 34.86 41.07
C LYS A 58 3.51 35.10 39.75
N PRO A 59 3.58 36.35 39.26
CA PRO A 59 4.35 36.69 38.06
C PRO A 59 5.84 36.85 38.39
N GLU A 60 6.67 36.07 37.71
CA GLU A 60 8.13 36.22 37.74
C GLU A 60 8.58 37.30 36.75
N GLN A 61 9.52 38.13 37.22
CA GLN A 61 10.06 39.29 36.51
C GLN A 61 10.99 38.87 35.38
N ILE A 62 10.76 39.40 34.18
CA ILE A 62 11.66 39.27 33.02
C ILE A 62 12.73 40.36 33.13
N PRO A 63 14.04 40.02 33.17
CA PRO A 63 15.09 41.01 33.04
C PRO A 63 15.29 41.39 31.56
N ASN A 64 15.44 42.69 31.40
CA ASN A 64 15.70 43.41 30.17
C ASN A 64 17.20 43.24 29.79
N HIS A 65 17.52 42.69 28.61
CA HIS A 65 18.87 42.75 28.07
C HIS A 65 18.84 43.05 26.56
N ASN A 66 19.03 44.32 26.24
CA ASN A 66 19.61 44.75 24.97
C ASN A 66 21.13 44.61 25.11
N SER A 67 21.77 43.77 24.29
CA SER A 67 23.18 43.91 23.89
C SER A 67 23.45 43.19 22.57
N GLU A 68 23.91 43.97 21.60
CA GLU A 68 24.94 43.62 20.59
C GLU A 68 24.61 42.63 19.46
N VAL A 69 24.10 43.24 18.40
CA VAL A 69 24.53 43.05 17.00
C VAL A 69 26.05 42.94 16.91
N THR A 70 26.59 41.83 16.37
CA THR A 70 27.45 41.76 15.16
C THR A 70 28.09 40.37 15.06
N ALA A 71 28.08 39.81 13.83
CA ALA A 71 28.84 38.66 13.33
C ALA A 71 28.26 37.26 13.62
N LEU A 72 27.57 36.68 12.62
CA LEU A 72 28.17 35.67 11.74
C LEU A 72 27.21 35.31 10.60
N GLN A 73 27.68 35.55 9.38
CA GLN A 73 27.17 34.94 8.16
C GLN A 73 27.41 33.43 8.23
N ASN A 74 26.34 32.68 8.42
CA ASN A 74 26.12 31.34 7.85
C ASN A 74 24.62 31.10 8.00
N GLY A 75 23.90 31.13 6.87
CA GLY A 75 22.46 30.98 6.84
C GLY A 75 22.03 29.58 7.24
N GLU A 76 21.90 29.34 8.54
CA GLU A 76 20.99 28.33 9.06
C GLU A 76 19.59 28.82 8.72
N THR A 77 18.98 28.23 7.69
CA THR A 77 17.54 28.41 7.44
C THR A 77 16.81 27.93 8.68
N GLU A 78 16.30 28.87 9.48
CA GLU A 78 15.46 28.59 10.64
C GLU A 78 14.40 27.57 10.23
N THR A 79 14.43 26.42 10.89
CA THR A 79 13.50 25.34 10.60
C THR A 79 12.09 25.87 10.87
N PRO A 80 11.19 25.91 9.88
CA PRO A 80 9.89 26.54 10.06
C PRO A 80 9.15 25.90 11.24
N LEU A 81 8.59 26.73 12.12
CA LEU A 81 7.86 26.31 13.30
C LEU A 81 6.38 26.07 12.95
N ASP A 82 5.81 24.99 13.46
CA ASP A 82 4.36 24.80 13.43
C ASP A 82 3.68 25.89 14.26
N THR A 83 2.87 26.73 13.63
CA THR A 83 2.21 27.88 14.26
C THR A 83 1.20 27.51 15.36
N SER A 84 0.75 26.25 15.40
CA SER A 84 -0.20 25.75 16.38
C SER A 84 0.47 25.05 17.58
N THR A 85 1.64 24.45 17.39
CA THR A 85 2.34 23.66 18.43
C THR A 85 3.69 24.23 18.87
N GLY A 86 4.25 25.17 18.11
CA GLY A 86 5.56 25.79 18.40
C GLY A 86 6.76 24.87 18.19
N LEU A 87 6.55 23.67 17.61
CA LEU A 87 7.63 22.70 17.39
C LEU A 87 8.34 22.95 16.05
N PRO A 88 9.69 22.75 15.99
CA PRO A 88 10.45 22.83 14.74
C PRO A 88 10.03 21.71 13.79
N LEU A 89 9.53 22.07 12.61
CA LEU A 89 9.16 21.12 11.58
C LEU A 89 10.45 20.52 10.98
N ARG A 90 10.85 19.28 11.32
CA ARG A 90 12.05 18.62 10.75
C ARG A 90 11.91 18.38 9.24
N PRO A 91 12.68 19.04 8.35
CA PRO A 91 12.55 18.84 6.90
C PRO A 91 12.79 17.37 6.54
N SER A 92 11.75 16.67 6.10
CA SER A 92 11.93 15.49 5.28
C SER A 92 12.36 16.00 3.91
N TYR A 93 13.58 15.69 3.49
CA TYR A 93 14.05 15.93 2.12
C TYR A 93 13.45 14.92 1.14
N ARG A 94 12.76 13.90 1.65
CA ARG A 94 12.22 12.76 0.88
C ARG A 94 10.76 12.94 0.52
N THR A 95 9.96 13.51 1.42
CA THR A 95 8.52 13.72 1.21
C THR A 95 8.01 14.98 1.90
N PRO A 96 7.02 15.69 1.35
CA PRO A 96 6.35 16.80 2.01
C PRO A 96 5.78 16.36 3.37
N LYS A 97 5.84 17.21 4.39
CA LYS A 97 5.38 16.91 5.77
C LYS A 97 3.86 16.82 5.91
N THR A 98 3.21 16.06 5.05
CA THR A 98 1.75 15.90 4.99
C THR A 98 1.21 15.36 6.32
N ALA A 99 1.98 14.50 7.00
CA ALA A 99 1.62 14.01 8.33
C ALA A 99 1.53 15.12 9.41
N SER A 100 2.30 16.21 9.27
CA SER A 100 2.27 17.36 10.19
C SER A 100 1.12 18.34 9.93
N ASP A 101 0.37 18.16 8.84
CA ASP A 101 -0.78 18.99 8.54
C ASP A 101 -1.80 18.91 9.69
N PRO A 102 -2.53 20.01 9.99
CA PRO A 102 -3.56 19.99 11.02
C PRO A 102 -4.60 18.92 10.70
N PRO A 103 -5.22 18.27 11.69
CA PRO A 103 -6.15 17.18 11.44
C PRO A 103 -7.36 17.61 10.60
N GLU A 104 -7.82 18.86 10.77
CA GLU A 104 -8.92 19.43 10.02
C GLU A 104 -8.56 20.79 9.42
N LEU A 105 -9.04 21.02 8.19
CA LEU A 105 -9.05 22.32 7.52
C LEU A 105 -10.48 22.65 7.12
N ARG A 106 -10.85 23.92 7.20
CA ARG A 106 -12.11 24.42 6.66
C ARG A 106 -11.85 25.20 5.37
N VAL A 107 -12.80 25.22 4.46
CA VAL A 107 -12.77 26.14 3.31
C VAL A 107 -13.57 27.40 3.60
N LEU A 108 -13.28 28.48 2.86
CA LEU A 108 -13.99 29.74 2.98
C LEU A 108 -15.45 29.64 2.48
N HIS A 109 -16.32 30.55 2.92
CA HIS A 109 -17.74 30.56 2.55
C HIS A 109 -18.00 30.62 1.04
N HIS A 110 -17.10 31.23 0.28
CA HIS A 110 -17.19 31.40 -1.16
C HIS A 110 -16.34 30.37 -1.94
N PHE A 111 -15.88 29.31 -1.27
CA PHE A 111 -15.05 28.29 -1.91
C PHE A 111 -15.80 27.62 -3.05
N VAL A 112 -15.23 27.71 -4.25
CA VAL A 112 -15.72 27.01 -5.44
C VAL A 112 -14.78 25.84 -5.73
N GLU A 113 -15.36 24.70 -6.06
CA GLU A 113 -14.64 23.45 -6.35
C GLU A 113 -13.96 23.50 -7.74
N LYS A 114 -13.04 24.46 -7.95
CA LYS A 114 -12.29 24.70 -9.20
C LYS A 114 -10.87 25.21 -8.94
N THR A 115 -9.97 25.01 -9.90
CA THR A 115 -8.61 25.55 -9.89
C THR A 115 -8.59 27.06 -9.56
N GLY A 116 -7.59 27.49 -8.79
CA GLY A 116 -7.38 28.85 -8.29
C GLY A 116 -8.06 29.14 -6.95
N ASN A 117 -8.87 28.23 -6.40
CA ASN A 117 -9.50 28.44 -5.09
C ASN A 117 -8.54 28.12 -3.94
N ILE A 118 -8.72 28.81 -2.81
CA ILE A 118 -7.81 28.77 -1.68
C ILE A 118 -8.45 28.00 -0.52
N LEU A 119 -7.70 27.05 0.06
CA LEU A 119 -8.00 26.39 1.33
C LEU A 119 -7.66 27.34 2.49
N ALA A 120 -8.25 27.18 3.70
CA ALA A 120 -8.04 28.15 4.78
C ALA A 120 -6.57 28.33 5.23
N ASN A 121 -5.70 27.37 4.97
CA ASN A 121 -4.26 27.48 5.26
C ASN A 121 -3.44 28.14 4.14
N GLY A 122 -4.11 28.68 3.10
CA GLY A 122 -3.47 29.41 2.01
C GLY A 122 -3.07 28.56 0.81
N TRP A 123 -3.23 27.24 0.85
CA TRP A 123 -2.97 26.40 -0.34
C TRP A 123 -3.98 26.68 -1.44
N VAL A 124 -3.49 26.75 -2.68
CA VAL A 124 -4.27 27.00 -3.88
C VAL A 124 -4.56 25.65 -4.55
N LEU A 125 -5.81 25.44 -4.99
CA LEU A 125 -6.14 24.33 -5.89
C LEU A 125 -5.49 24.59 -7.25
N GLY A 126 -4.43 23.85 -7.57
CA GLY A 126 -3.74 23.91 -8.85
C GLY A 126 -4.43 23.11 -9.95
N LYS A 127 -3.63 22.52 -10.84
CA LYS A 127 -4.12 21.70 -11.95
C LYS A 127 -4.89 20.46 -11.47
N LYS A 128 -5.96 20.11 -12.18
CA LYS A 128 -6.66 18.82 -11.99
C LYS A 128 -5.78 17.68 -12.49
N LEU A 129 -5.47 16.72 -11.63
CA LEU A 129 -4.62 15.57 -11.95
C LEU A 129 -5.44 14.37 -12.44
N GLY A 130 -6.64 14.18 -11.91
CA GLY A 130 -7.47 13.04 -12.25
C GLY A 130 -8.90 13.16 -11.73
N SER A 131 -9.80 12.32 -12.25
CA SER A 131 -11.18 12.25 -11.81
C SER A 131 -11.71 10.84 -11.96
N GLY A 132 -12.38 10.35 -10.92
CA GLY A 132 -13.05 9.06 -10.93
C GLY A 132 -14.41 9.14 -10.23
N VAL A 133 -14.98 7.96 -10.00
CA VAL A 133 -16.27 7.82 -9.30
C VAL A 133 -16.20 8.34 -7.87
N GLN A 134 -15.08 8.11 -7.19
CA GLN A 134 -14.89 8.55 -5.80
C GLN A 134 -14.68 10.07 -5.68
N GLY A 135 -14.02 10.71 -6.65
CA GLY A 135 -13.64 12.10 -6.52
C GLY A 135 -12.77 12.67 -7.63
N THR A 136 -12.42 13.94 -7.48
CA THR A 136 -11.45 14.66 -8.32
C THR A 136 -10.19 14.92 -7.50
N VAL A 137 -9.02 14.69 -8.08
CA VAL A 137 -7.73 14.98 -7.45
C VAL A 137 -7.16 16.26 -8.07
N TYR A 138 -6.85 17.23 -7.22
CA TYR A 138 -6.19 18.49 -7.59
C TYR A 138 -4.78 18.52 -7.03
N LEU A 139 -3.83 19.06 -7.79
CA LEU A 139 -2.54 19.48 -7.24
C LEU A 139 -2.78 20.61 -6.24
N LEU A 140 -2.04 20.64 -5.12
CA LEU A 140 -2.02 21.80 -4.24
C LEU A 140 -0.77 22.62 -4.53
N GLU A 141 -0.97 23.91 -4.72
CA GLU A 141 0.07 24.90 -4.95
C GLU A 141 0.22 25.80 -3.71
N ASP A 142 1.44 26.24 -3.44
CA ASP A 142 1.69 27.27 -2.44
C ASP A 142 1.24 28.66 -2.95
N LYS A 143 1.41 29.68 -2.10
CA LYS A 143 1.04 31.07 -2.42
C LYS A 143 1.77 31.63 -3.66
N ASP A 144 2.92 31.04 -4.03
CA ASP A 144 3.76 31.45 -5.14
C ASP A 144 3.46 30.62 -6.41
N GLY A 145 2.44 29.74 -6.35
CA GLY A 145 2.04 28.87 -7.45
C GLY A 145 2.96 27.65 -7.64
N LYS A 146 3.83 27.36 -6.68
CA LYS A 146 4.73 26.19 -6.75
C LYS A 146 4.05 24.96 -6.16
N ASP A 147 4.47 23.80 -6.62
CA ASP A 147 3.99 22.51 -6.11
C ASP A 147 4.24 22.40 -4.60
N ALA A 148 3.16 22.24 -3.82
CA ALA A 148 3.24 22.05 -2.37
C ALA A 148 3.54 20.60 -1.96
N GLY A 149 3.78 19.73 -2.95
CA GLY A 149 3.99 18.29 -2.80
C GLY A 149 2.75 17.56 -2.25
N ARG A 150 1.58 18.18 -2.40
CA ARG A 150 0.32 17.65 -1.89
C ARG A 150 -0.72 17.61 -2.98
N VAL A 151 -1.69 16.74 -2.79
CA VAL A 151 -2.89 16.70 -3.62
C VAL A 151 -4.13 16.79 -2.74
N PHE A 152 -5.19 17.34 -3.31
CA PHE A 152 -6.50 17.40 -2.69
C PHE A 152 -7.46 16.46 -3.42
N LYS A 153 -7.85 15.37 -2.75
CA LYS A 153 -8.87 14.42 -3.23
C LYS A 153 -10.24 14.91 -2.77
N GLN A 154 -10.94 15.58 -3.66
CA GLN A 154 -12.27 16.14 -3.44
C GLN A 154 -13.37 15.15 -3.78
N VAL A 155 -14.42 15.06 -2.97
CA VAL A 155 -15.57 14.20 -3.23
C VAL A 155 -16.54 14.85 -4.23
N ASN A 156 -16.79 14.20 -5.38
CA ASN A 156 -17.58 14.77 -6.48
C ASN A 156 -19.10 14.61 -6.31
N VAL A 157 -19.59 13.49 -5.76
CA VAL A 157 -21.03 13.14 -5.86
C VAL A 157 -21.65 12.93 -4.48
N ARG A 158 -21.92 14.02 -3.76
CA ARG A 158 -22.39 13.97 -2.36
C ARG A 158 -23.70 13.20 -2.17
N ALA A 159 -24.66 13.35 -3.08
CA ALA A 159 -25.96 12.70 -2.96
C ALA A 159 -25.86 11.18 -3.11
N VAL A 160 -25.20 10.72 -4.19
CA VAL A 160 -24.96 9.28 -4.43
C VAL A 160 -24.00 8.71 -3.39
N ALA A 161 -22.95 9.45 -3.01
CA ALA A 161 -21.95 9.01 -2.04
C ALA A 161 -22.50 8.82 -0.62
N ARG A 162 -23.57 9.53 -0.23
CA ARG A 162 -24.28 9.30 1.03
C ARG A 162 -25.04 7.97 1.02
N VAL A 163 -25.65 7.62 -0.11
CA VAL A 163 -26.42 6.37 -0.24
C VAL A 163 -25.50 5.17 -0.46
N SER A 164 -24.45 5.33 -1.27
CA SER A 164 -23.51 4.26 -1.60
C SER A 164 -22.45 3.99 -0.52
N GLY A 165 -22.32 4.87 0.46
CA GLY A 165 -21.25 4.81 1.45
C GLY A 165 -19.88 5.29 0.94
N ALA A 166 -19.77 5.77 -0.30
CA ALA A 166 -18.50 6.26 -0.85
C ALA A 166 -17.92 7.45 -0.06
N LEU A 167 -18.77 8.30 0.53
CA LEU A 167 -18.32 9.40 1.39
C LEU A 167 -17.61 8.85 2.65
N ILE A 168 -18.18 7.80 3.22
CA ILE A 168 -17.63 7.12 4.40
C ILE A 168 -16.33 6.43 4.04
N GLY A 169 -16.21 5.88 2.83
CA GLY A 169 -14.95 5.31 2.33
C GLY A 169 -13.80 6.32 2.37
N ILE A 170 -14.00 7.56 1.89
CA ILE A 170 -12.94 8.58 1.87
C ILE A 170 -12.65 9.12 3.27
N GLU A 171 -13.66 9.27 4.13
CA GLU A 171 -13.43 9.67 5.52
C GLU A 171 -12.71 8.59 6.33
N ARG A 172 -12.97 7.30 6.06
CA ARG A 172 -12.21 6.17 6.60
C ARG A 172 -10.79 6.13 6.06
N GLU A 173 -10.61 6.38 4.76
CA GLU A 173 -9.29 6.51 4.13
C GLU A 173 -8.46 7.56 4.86
N TRP A 174 -9.05 8.72 5.17
CA TRP A 174 -8.40 9.74 5.99
C TRP A 174 -8.05 9.23 7.38
N ALA A 175 -9.01 8.65 8.11
CA ALA A 175 -8.81 8.20 9.48
C ALA A 175 -7.67 7.17 9.57
N ILE A 176 -7.72 6.11 8.75
CA ILE A 176 -6.68 5.08 8.69
C ILE A 176 -5.35 5.65 8.24
N GLY A 177 -5.35 6.57 7.26
CA GLY A 177 -4.15 7.26 6.83
C GLY A 177 -3.48 8.06 7.96
N ARG A 178 -4.26 8.69 8.84
CA ARG A 178 -3.74 9.36 10.04
C ARG A 178 -3.14 8.40 11.05
N GLU A 179 -3.72 7.20 11.19
CA GLU A 179 -3.13 6.14 12.02
C GLU A 179 -1.80 5.63 11.43
N LEU A 180 -1.74 5.42 10.12
CA LEU A 180 -0.52 4.99 9.42
C LEU A 180 0.62 6.02 9.52
N ASN A 181 0.33 7.31 9.55
CA ASN A 181 1.35 8.35 9.76
C ASN A 181 2.11 8.20 11.10
N LEU A 182 1.58 7.43 12.07
CA LEU A 182 2.31 7.12 13.31
C LEU A 182 3.50 6.18 13.08
N LEU A 183 3.57 5.55 11.90
CA LEU A 183 4.66 4.69 11.47
C LEU A 183 5.77 5.46 10.73
N ASN A 184 5.68 6.79 10.68
CA ASN A 184 6.71 7.63 10.08
C ASN A 184 8.08 7.38 10.73
N GLU A 185 9.12 7.42 9.92
CA GLU A 185 10.50 7.52 10.36
C GLU A 185 10.76 8.86 11.07
N ASP A 186 11.91 8.97 11.73
CA ASP A 186 12.32 10.19 12.46
C ASP A 186 12.45 11.43 11.55
N ASP A 187 12.68 11.21 10.26
CA ASP A 187 12.73 12.22 9.22
C ASP A 187 11.34 12.58 8.67
N GLY A 188 10.29 11.89 9.11
CA GLY A 188 8.92 12.08 8.67
C GLY A 188 8.55 11.33 7.39
N PHE A 189 9.41 10.48 6.83
CA PHE A 189 9.07 9.62 5.69
C PHE A 189 8.18 8.46 6.13
N LEU A 190 7.16 8.16 5.31
CA LEU A 190 6.34 6.95 5.48
C LEU A 190 6.69 5.95 4.38
N GLU A 191 7.53 4.98 4.69
CA GLU A 191 7.90 3.97 3.73
C GLU A 191 6.75 2.99 3.48
N GLY A 192 6.42 2.79 2.20
CA GLY A 192 5.42 1.80 1.77
C GLY A 192 3.97 2.28 1.77
N PHE A 193 3.67 3.46 2.31
CA PHE A 193 2.33 4.02 2.36
C PHE A 193 2.32 5.50 1.97
N MET A 194 1.25 5.94 1.33
CA MET A 194 0.98 7.36 1.08
C MET A 194 0.55 8.05 2.38
N GLN A 195 1.18 9.18 2.70
CA GLN A 195 0.80 9.97 3.86
C GLN A 195 -0.52 10.69 3.66
N THR A 196 -1.26 10.84 4.76
CA THR A 196 -2.55 11.53 4.77
C THR A 196 -2.50 12.78 5.64
N GLY A 197 -2.86 13.92 5.07
CA GLY A 197 -2.86 15.22 5.73
C GLY A 197 -4.21 15.54 6.35
N SER A 198 -4.64 16.77 6.15
CA SER A 198 -5.88 17.29 6.70
C SER A 198 -7.13 16.69 6.05
N LYS A 199 -8.16 16.45 6.86
CA LYS A 199 -9.53 16.35 6.38
C LYS A 199 -10.05 17.75 6.10
N VAL A 200 -10.64 17.95 4.92
CA VAL A 200 -11.15 19.26 4.49
C VAL A 200 -12.66 19.30 4.64
N LEU A 201 -13.14 20.35 5.30
CA LEU A 201 -14.53 20.58 5.66
C LEU A 201 -15.07 21.84 4.99
N LYS A 202 -16.37 21.82 4.67
CA LYS A 202 -17.13 23.03 4.32
C LYS A 202 -17.38 23.91 5.55
N PRO A 203 -17.81 25.17 5.37
CA PRO A 203 -18.16 26.05 6.49
C PRO A 203 -19.21 25.44 7.43
N ASP A 204 -20.15 24.67 6.88
CA ASP A 204 -21.19 23.94 7.61
C ASP A 204 -20.68 22.69 8.35
N GLY A 205 -19.38 22.41 8.30
CA GLY A 205 -18.75 21.22 8.89
C GLY A 205 -18.89 19.94 8.05
N SER A 206 -19.55 19.98 6.89
CA SER A 206 -19.69 18.80 6.04
C SER A 206 -18.35 18.42 5.39
N PHE A 207 -18.05 17.11 5.33
CA PHE A 207 -16.85 16.60 4.69
C PHE A 207 -16.81 16.99 3.19
N LEU A 208 -15.67 17.52 2.75
CA LEU A 208 -15.43 17.95 1.37
C LEU A 208 -14.39 17.07 0.66
N GLY A 209 -13.35 16.64 1.38
CA GLY A 209 -12.28 15.85 0.81
C GLY A 209 -11.12 15.67 1.79
N VAL A 210 -10.00 15.19 1.28
CA VAL A 210 -8.79 14.92 2.05
C VAL A 210 -7.55 15.44 1.32
N VAL A 211 -6.62 16.00 2.09
CA VAL A 211 -5.26 16.32 1.61
C VAL A 211 -4.40 15.07 1.74
N LEU A 212 -3.70 14.72 0.67
CA LEU A 212 -2.84 13.55 0.58
C LEU A 212 -1.45 13.96 0.10
N GLU A 213 -0.45 13.14 0.40
CA GLU A 213 0.87 13.25 -0.20
C GLU A 213 0.77 13.12 -1.73
N LYS A 214 1.45 14.00 -2.45
CA LYS A 214 1.59 13.84 -3.90
C LYS A 214 2.59 12.72 -4.17
N LEU A 215 2.14 11.70 -4.89
CA LEU A 215 3.03 10.65 -5.39
C LEU A 215 3.58 11.04 -6.76
N ASN A 216 4.91 11.06 -6.85
CA ASN A 216 5.63 11.39 -8.07
C ASN A 216 5.92 10.09 -8.82
N GLY A 217 4.94 9.49 -9.50
CA GLY A 217 5.09 8.21 -10.21
C GLY A 217 3.80 7.76 -10.89
N LYS A 218 3.78 6.53 -11.44
CA LYS A 218 2.60 5.95 -12.07
C LYS A 218 1.90 4.92 -11.17
N ASP A 219 0.65 4.64 -11.50
CA ASP A 219 -0.02 3.41 -11.08
C ASP A 219 0.80 2.21 -11.58
N VAL A 220 1.14 1.29 -10.67
CA VAL A 220 1.86 0.06 -11.01
C VAL A 220 1.06 -0.78 -11.99
N LYS A 221 -0.28 -0.79 -11.90
CA LYS A 221 -1.12 -1.52 -12.85
C LYS A 221 -0.91 -1.02 -14.28
N ASP A 222 -0.78 0.28 -14.50
CA ASP A 222 -0.50 0.81 -15.84
C ASP A 222 0.84 0.29 -16.39
N ARG A 223 1.83 0.13 -15.50
CA ARG A 223 3.13 -0.50 -15.83
C ARG A 223 2.96 -1.97 -16.20
N LEU A 224 2.20 -2.71 -15.39
CA LEU A 224 1.98 -4.14 -15.55
C LEU A 224 0.91 -4.49 -16.60
N ASP A 225 0.18 -3.52 -17.14
CA ASP A 225 -0.69 -3.72 -18.29
C ASP A 225 0.10 -3.64 -19.61
N ASP A 226 1.26 -2.97 -19.60
CA ASP A 226 2.17 -2.97 -20.75
C ASP A 226 2.77 -4.37 -20.94
N THR A 227 2.33 -5.06 -21.99
CA THR A 227 2.82 -6.40 -22.35
C THR A 227 4.32 -6.43 -22.71
N GLY A 228 4.90 -5.28 -23.06
CA GLY A 228 6.34 -5.13 -23.32
C GLY A 228 7.18 -5.02 -22.06
N PHE A 229 6.58 -4.69 -20.91
CA PHE A 229 7.28 -4.48 -19.65
C PHE A 229 7.67 -5.81 -18.97
N ASN A 230 8.93 -6.23 -19.06
CA ASN A 230 9.38 -7.53 -18.52
C ASN A 230 10.61 -7.34 -17.62
N ASP A 231 10.51 -6.42 -16.67
CA ASP A 231 11.57 -6.14 -15.68
C ASP A 231 11.27 -6.88 -14.37
N ILE A 232 11.91 -8.03 -14.17
CA ILE A 232 11.71 -8.84 -12.96
C ILE A 232 12.27 -8.15 -11.71
N ASP A 233 13.31 -7.33 -11.85
CA ASP A 233 13.96 -6.68 -10.71
C ASP A 233 13.01 -5.61 -10.14
N TYR A 234 12.36 -4.82 -11.00
CA TYR A 234 11.30 -3.91 -10.60
C TYR A 234 10.19 -4.62 -9.82
N ILE A 235 9.72 -5.77 -10.32
CA ILE A 235 8.59 -6.48 -9.73
C ILE A 235 8.98 -7.08 -8.37
N MET A 236 10.18 -7.66 -8.27
CA MET A 236 10.68 -8.19 -7.01
C MET A 236 10.90 -7.09 -5.98
N THR A 237 11.51 -5.95 -6.34
CA THR A 237 11.64 -4.80 -5.44
C THR A 237 10.29 -4.33 -4.93
N MET A 238 9.30 -4.21 -5.81
CA MET A 238 7.94 -3.84 -5.42
C MET A 238 7.34 -4.85 -4.43
N VAL A 239 7.46 -6.15 -4.72
CA VAL A 239 6.95 -7.20 -3.84
C VAL A 239 7.58 -7.10 -2.45
N MET A 240 8.91 -6.98 -2.39
CA MET A 240 9.63 -6.88 -1.12
C MET A 240 9.25 -5.63 -0.33
N GLN A 241 9.19 -4.45 -0.99
CA GLN A 241 8.79 -3.20 -0.33
C GLN A 241 7.34 -3.24 0.16
N VAL A 242 6.39 -3.73 -0.65
CA VAL A 242 4.97 -3.81 -0.26
C VAL A 242 4.77 -4.79 0.88
N LEU A 243 5.36 -6.00 0.81
CA LEU A 243 5.24 -6.97 1.90
C LEU A 243 5.92 -6.47 3.19
N GLY A 244 7.10 -5.86 3.09
CA GLY A 244 7.78 -5.26 4.24
C GLY A 244 6.94 -4.16 4.89
N ALA A 245 6.31 -3.30 4.09
CA ALA A 245 5.43 -2.26 4.58
C ALA A 245 4.20 -2.83 5.31
N LEU A 246 3.55 -3.84 4.72
CA LEU A 246 2.41 -4.52 5.32
C LEU A 246 2.79 -5.23 6.63
N ASP A 247 3.94 -5.90 6.69
CA ASP A 247 4.43 -6.55 7.90
C ASP A 247 4.58 -5.54 9.04
N ARG A 248 5.28 -4.43 8.78
CA ARG A 248 5.48 -3.37 9.78
C ARG A 248 4.16 -2.80 10.28
N ALA A 249 3.23 -2.50 9.38
CA ALA A 249 1.94 -1.91 9.75
C ALA A 249 1.05 -2.90 10.52
N LEU A 250 1.07 -4.18 10.14
CA LEU A 250 0.38 -5.25 10.87
C LEU A 250 0.94 -5.37 12.30
N LEU A 251 2.25 -5.49 12.47
CA LEU A 251 2.87 -5.66 13.78
C LEU A 251 2.69 -4.43 14.69
N ARG A 252 2.67 -3.22 14.13
CA ARG A 252 2.62 -1.97 14.92
C ARG A 252 1.21 -1.57 15.32
N ILE A 253 0.25 -1.64 14.41
CA ILE A 253 -1.10 -1.13 14.63
C ILE A 253 -2.20 -2.13 14.24
N GLY A 254 -1.84 -3.35 13.84
CA GLY A 254 -2.80 -4.36 13.40
C GLY A 254 -3.46 -3.99 12.07
N PHE A 255 -2.79 -3.20 11.24
CA PHE A 255 -3.33 -2.72 9.98
C PHE A 255 -3.56 -3.86 8.99
N GLN A 256 -4.73 -3.84 8.35
CA GLN A 256 -5.06 -4.67 7.20
C GLN A 256 -5.72 -3.80 6.13
N HIS A 257 -5.18 -3.82 4.92
CA HIS A 257 -5.64 -2.99 3.81
C HIS A 257 -6.96 -3.49 3.23
N ARG A 258 -7.17 -4.81 3.18
CA ARG A 258 -8.37 -5.48 2.67
C ARG A 258 -8.76 -5.17 1.23
N ASP A 259 -7.88 -4.54 0.45
CA ASP A 259 -8.01 -4.38 -0.99
C ASP A 259 -6.64 -4.22 -1.68
N THR A 260 -5.62 -4.92 -1.15
CA THR A 260 -4.27 -4.85 -1.72
C THR A 260 -4.24 -5.51 -3.09
N ASN A 261 -4.17 -4.68 -4.14
CA ASN A 261 -4.04 -5.10 -5.52
C ASN A 261 -2.98 -4.23 -6.19
N ALA A 262 -2.49 -4.62 -7.38
CA ALA A 262 -1.49 -3.84 -8.09
C ALA A 262 -1.95 -2.41 -8.44
N HIS A 263 -3.26 -2.16 -8.60
CA HIS A 263 -3.79 -0.81 -8.85
C HIS A 263 -3.84 0.09 -7.60
N ASN A 264 -3.70 -0.50 -6.40
CA ASN A 264 -3.59 0.23 -5.15
C ASN A 264 -2.13 0.36 -4.70
N VAL A 265 -1.19 0.18 -5.65
CA VAL A 265 0.23 0.45 -5.46
C VAL A 265 0.65 1.50 -6.49
N MET A 266 1.26 2.57 -6.01
CA MET A 266 1.81 3.62 -6.86
C MET A 266 3.33 3.71 -6.70
N GLU A 267 3.99 4.06 -7.78
CA GLU A 267 5.39 4.48 -7.75
C GLU A 267 5.53 5.85 -7.08
N HIS A 268 6.65 6.05 -6.40
CA HIS A 268 7.04 7.32 -5.82
C HIS A 268 8.56 7.49 -5.94
N TRP A 269 8.99 8.46 -6.74
CA TRP A 269 10.40 8.81 -6.92
C TRP A 269 10.80 9.92 -5.95
N LEU A 270 11.87 9.72 -5.18
CA LEU A 270 12.38 10.74 -4.24
C LEU A 270 13.02 11.94 -4.94
N ASP A 271 13.67 11.71 -6.08
CA ASP A 271 14.32 12.76 -6.85
C ASP A 271 13.32 13.32 -7.89
N GLU A 272 12.66 14.44 -7.58
CA GLU A 272 11.76 15.12 -8.53
C GLU A 272 12.47 15.49 -9.85
N GLU A 273 13.76 15.83 -9.77
CA GLU A 273 14.59 16.15 -10.95
C GLU A 273 14.82 14.94 -11.87
N ARG A 274 14.84 13.71 -11.34
CA ARG A 274 14.93 12.49 -12.17
C ARG A 274 13.62 12.16 -12.86
N ALA A 275 12.49 12.63 -12.33
CA ALA A 275 11.23 12.55 -13.04
C ALA A 275 11.26 13.46 -14.28
N GLY A 276 11.90 14.62 -14.24
CA GLY A 276 12.04 15.53 -15.39
C GLY A 276 10.71 15.88 -16.10
N PRO A 277 10.73 16.73 -17.14
CA PRO A 277 9.54 16.97 -17.98
C PRO A 277 9.14 15.72 -18.81
N VAL A 278 9.97 14.68 -18.81
CA VAL A 278 9.77 13.41 -19.54
C VAL A 278 8.90 12.41 -18.76
N HIS A 279 8.44 12.72 -17.54
CA HIS A 279 7.48 11.86 -16.83
C HIS A 279 6.02 12.35 -16.92
N ASP A 280 5.77 13.63 -17.20
CA ASP A 280 4.41 14.17 -17.43
C ASP A 280 3.84 13.73 -18.79
N THR A 281 4.72 13.50 -19.77
CA THR A 281 4.41 12.68 -20.94
C THR A 281 5.10 11.37 -20.67
N PRO A 282 4.44 10.21 -20.54
CA PRO A 282 5.17 8.95 -20.43
C PRO A 282 6.22 8.97 -21.54
N PRO A 283 7.50 8.61 -21.29
CA PRO A 283 8.36 8.32 -22.42
C PRO A 283 7.51 7.36 -23.23
N LYS A 284 7.14 7.76 -24.45
CA LYS A 284 6.57 6.83 -25.41
C LYS A 284 7.70 5.84 -25.50
N PHE A 285 7.64 4.79 -24.67
CA PHE A 285 8.50 3.64 -24.80
C PHE A 285 8.20 3.26 -26.22
N LYS A 286 9.12 3.65 -27.11
CA LYS A 286 9.10 3.19 -28.48
C LYS A 286 9.33 1.72 -28.31
N GLU A 287 8.21 1.03 -28.21
CA GLU A 287 7.93 -0.37 -28.36
C GLU A 287 9.13 -1.30 -28.14
N THR A 288 8.99 -2.19 -27.15
CA THR A 288 9.35 -3.61 -27.31
C THR A 288 10.81 -4.04 -27.22
N GLU A 289 11.72 -3.24 -26.65
CA GLU A 289 13.02 -3.80 -26.26
C GLU A 289 12.85 -4.65 -24.99
N LEU A 290 12.61 -5.95 -25.21
CA LEU A 290 12.75 -6.98 -24.19
C LEU A 290 14.11 -6.79 -23.49
N GLY A 291 14.10 -6.73 -22.16
CA GLY A 291 15.32 -6.58 -21.35
C GLY A 291 15.67 -5.16 -20.92
N LYS A 292 14.90 -4.14 -21.29
CA LYS A 292 15.10 -2.80 -20.74
C LYS A 292 14.77 -2.78 -19.25
N LYS A 293 15.81 -2.69 -18.42
CA LYS A 293 15.69 -2.55 -16.97
C LYS A 293 15.50 -1.09 -16.56
N LEU A 294 14.65 -0.86 -15.59
CA LEU A 294 14.47 0.43 -14.95
C LEU A 294 15.58 0.65 -13.93
N ASN A 295 16.08 1.89 -13.84
CA ASN A 295 16.97 2.24 -12.74
C ASN A 295 16.14 2.41 -11.47
N LEU A 296 16.20 1.43 -10.56
CA LEU A 296 15.37 1.40 -9.34
C LEU A 296 15.88 2.34 -8.24
N ARG A 297 17.01 3.04 -8.42
CA ARG A 297 17.58 3.91 -7.40
C ARG A 297 16.66 5.10 -7.11
N GLY A 298 16.14 5.16 -5.88
CA GLY A 298 15.24 6.21 -5.42
C GLY A 298 13.76 5.98 -5.78
N LEU A 299 13.43 4.80 -6.32
CA LEU A 299 12.05 4.36 -6.53
C LEU A 299 11.53 3.67 -5.27
N HIS A 300 10.38 4.14 -4.81
CA HIS A 300 9.60 3.51 -3.76
C HIS A 300 8.22 3.11 -4.28
N PHE A 301 7.64 2.09 -3.66
CA PHE A 301 6.27 1.68 -3.90
C PHE A 301 5.42 2.00 -2.69
N LYS A 302 4.31 2.71 -2.91
CA LYS A 302 3.40 3.15 -1.85
C LYS A 302 2.00 2.62 -2.08
N LEU A 303 1.44 2.01 -1.03
CA LEU A 303 0.05 1.63 -0.97
C LEU A 303 -0.84 2.88 -0.88
N ILE A 304 -1.98 2.83 -1.56
CA ILE A 304 -2.97 3.91 -1.63
C ILE A 304 -4.40 3.34 -1.45
N ASP A 305 -5.39 4.22 -1.33
CA ASP A 305 -6.82 3.87 -1.18
C ASP A 305 -7.13 2.97 0.03
N TYR A 306 -7.12 3.58 1.21
CA TYR A 306 -7.41 2.88 2.47
C TYR A 306 -8.92 2.77 2.77
N GLY A 307 -9.81 3.00 1.80
CA GLY A 307 -11.25 3.04 2.03
C GLY A 307 -11.85 1.72 2.55
N HIS A 308 -11.16 0.59 2.29
CA HIS A 308 -11.55 -0.74 2.76
C HIS A 308 -10.74 -1.24 3.97
N SER A 309 -9.68 -0.52 4.32
CA SER A 309 -8.75 -0.89 5.39
C SER A 309 -9.35 -0.81 6.78
N TYR A 310 -8.74 -1.49 7.74
CA TYR A 310 -9.06 -1.32 9.16
C TYR A 310 -7.86 -1.71 10.04
N THR A 311 -7.89 -1.34 11.31
CA THR A 311 -6.91 -1.77 12.31
C THR A 311 -7.50 -2.76 13.32
N ASN A 312 -6.79 -3.84 13.62
CA ASN A 312 -7.18 -4.85 14.59
C ASN A 312 -6.29 -4.80 15.83
N LYS A 313 -6.87 -4.43 16.98
CA LYS A 313 -6.15 -4.40 18.26
C LYS A 313 -5.44 -5.72 18.59
N ASN A 314 -6.07 -6.85 18.27
CA ASN A 314 -5.55 -8.17 18.67
C ASN A 314 -4.32 -8.58 17.86
N ASP A 315 -4.10 -7.94 16.71
CA ASP A 315 -2.97 -8.24 15.82
C ASP A 315 -1.78 -7.29 16.08
N ALA A 316 -2.00 -6.19 16.82
CA ALA A 316 -0.98 -5.20 17.12
C ALA A 316 -0.10 -5.63 18.31
N ILE A 317 1.22 -5.69 18.09
CA ILE A 317 2.23 -5.95 19.12
C ILE A 317 2.60 -4.66 19.87
N ASP A 318 2.68 -3.53 19.17
CA ASP A 318 2.99 -2.24 19.78
C ASP A 318 1.73 -1.55 20.35
N HIS A 319 1.41 -1.89 21.60
CA HIS A 319 0.24 -1.34 22.26
C HIS A 319 0.25 0.18 22.45
N GLN A 320 1.41 0.83 22.51
CA GLN A 320 1.48 2.28 22.70
C GLN A 320 1.12 3.00 21.41
N THR A 321 1.71 2.55 20.29
CA THR A 321 1.41 3.09 18.96
C THR A 321 -0.06 2.83 18.60
N TRP A 322 -0.57 1.62 18.88
CA TRP A 322 -1.99 1.32 18.70
C TRP A 322 -2.92 2.23 19.54
N ARG A 323 -2.60 2.51 20.81
CA ARG A 323 -3.43 3.42 21.62
C ARG A 323 -3.53 4.80 20.99
N LYS A 324 -2.43 5.33 20.45
CA LYS A 324 -2.43 6.61 19.73
C LYS A 324 -3.28 6.52 18.46
N ALA A 325 -3.14 5.44 17.68
CA ALA A 325 -3.95 5.21 16.48
C ALA A 325 -5.45 5.22 16.80
N SER A 326 -5.86 4.50 17.83
CA SER A 326 -7.26 4.36 18.25
C SER A 326 -7.95 5.66 18.70
N GLN A 327 -7.21 6.76 18.87
CA GLN A 327 -7.78 8.08 19.16
C GLN A 327 -8.48 8.68 17.93
N VAL A 328 -8.09 8.25 16.72
CA VAL A 328 -8.74 8.65 15.49
C VAL A 328 -10.00 7.80 15.31
N LYS A 329 -11.18 8.45 15.31
CA LYS A 329 -12.44 7.72 15.22
C LYS A 329 -12.76 7.37 13.77
N GLU A 330 -12.67 6.10 13.42
CA GLU A 330 -13.14 5.60 12.13
C GLU A 330 -14.67 5.74 11.99
N PRO A 331 -15.16 6.27 10.85
CA PRO A 331 -16.59 6.24 10.57
C PRO A 331 -17.08 4.82 10.30
N LYS A 332 -18.26 4.48 10.84
CA LYS A 332 -18.86 3.15 10.66
C LYS A 332 -19.41 3.00 9.25
N VAL A 333 -19.16 1.84 8.65
CA VAL A 333 -19.75 1.46 7.36
C VAL A 333 -21.29 1.32 7.53
N PRO A 334 -22.11 1.91 6.65
CA PRO A 334 -23.56 1.73 6.69
C PRO A 334 -23.93 0.27 6.48
N CYS A 335 -24.92 -0.24 7.23
CA CYS A 335 -25.34 -1.64 7.16
C CYS A 335 -25.80 -2.09 5.76
N TYR A 336 -26.28 -1.17 4.93
CA TYR A 336 -26.73 -1.44 3.55
C TYR A 336 -25.61 -1.32 2.51
N SER A 337 -24.38 -1.03 2.93
CA SER A 337 -23.25 -0.89 2.02
C SER A 337 -22.92 -2.21 1.32
N THR A 338 -22.66 -2.15 0.01
CA THR A 338 -22.14 -3.28 -0.77
C THR A 338 -20.77 -3.76 -0.26
N GLU A 339 -20.08 -2.93 0.52
CA GLU A 339 -18.85 -3.29 1.19
C GLU A 339 -19.02 -4.52 2.11
N HIS A 340 -20.17 -4.70 2.76
CA HIS A 340 -20.41 -5.89 3.58
C HIS A 340 -20.37 -7.18 2.76
N PHE A 341 -20.95 -7.16 1.56
CA PHE A 341 -20.89 -8.27 0.63
C PHE A 341 -19.44 -8.50 0.15
N TYR A 342 -18.75 -7.44 -0.24
CA TYR A 342 -17.34 -7.50 -0.63
C TYR A 342 -16.48 -8.12 0.50
N ARG A 343 -16.56 -7.61 1.73
CA ARG A 343 -15.84 -8.13 2.90
C ARG A 343 -16.16 -9.59 3.17
N ARG A 344 -17.40 -10.02 2.95
CA ARG A 344 -17.82 -11.42 3.12
C ARG A 344 -17.20 -12.33 2.06
N VAL A 345 -17.20 -11.91 0.79
CA VAL A 345 -16.62 -12.68 -0.33
C VAL A 345 -15.13 -12.90 -0.11
N PHE A 346 -14.43 -11.91 0.42
CA PHE A 346 -13.00 -11.98 0.70
C PHE A 346 -12.67 -12.27 2.16
N HIS A 347 -13.63 -12.76 2.93
CA HIS A 347 -13.36 -13.19 4.29
C HIS A 347 -12.38 -14.38 4.26
N GLY A 348 -11.46 -14.41 5.23
CA GLY A 348 -10.39 -15.42 5.26
C GLY A 348 -9.35 -15.27 4.14
N ARG A 349 -9.23 -14.09 3.52
CA ARG A 349 -8.15 -13.75 2.57
C ARG A 349 -7.30 -12.61 3.11
N SER A 350 -5.99 -12.85 3.22
CA SER A 350 -4.99 -11.86 3.60
C SER A 350 -4.72 -10.85 2.48
N ASP A 351 -4.05 -9.76 2.84
CA ASP A 351 -3.60 -8.74 1.88
C ASP A 351 -2.54 -9.31 0.92
N VAL A 352 -1.67 -10.18 1.43
CA VAL A 352 -0.68 -10.91 0.62
C VAL A 352 -1.35 -11.71 -0.49
N TRP A 353 -2.39 -12.49 -0.16
CA TRP A 353 -3.10 -13.31 -1.14
C TRP A 353 -3.68 -12.46 -2.27
N ARG A 354 -4.29 -11.32 -1.94
CA ARG A 354 -4.90 -10.42 -2.94
C ARG A 354 -3.85 -9.79 -3.83
N PHE A 355 -2.76 -9.31 -3.23
CA PHE A 355 -1.68 -8.66 -3.95
C PHE A 355 -1.00 -9.64 -4.92
N MET A 356 -0.59 -10.80 -4.43
CA MET A 356 0.05 -11.83 -5.25
C MET A 356 -0.87 -12.35 -6.34
N LEU A 357 -2.18 -12.47 -6.09
CA LEU A 357 -3.13 -12.88 -7.11
C LEU A 357 -3.27 -11.82 -8.20
N SER A 358 -3.29 -10.54 -7.82
CA SER A 358 -3.30 -9.42 -8.77
C SER A 358 -2.05 -9.43 -9.64
N LEU A 359 -0.87 -9.65 -9.05
CA LEU A 359 0.39 -9.77 -9.80
C LEU A 359 0.39 -10.96 -10.74
N GLY A 360 0.02 -12.14 -10.26
CA GLY A 360 -0.04 -13.34 -11.10
C GLY A 360 -0.90 -13.15 -12.34
N ARG A 361 -2.03 -12.45 -12.22
CA ARG A 361 -2.89 -12.14 -13.39
C ARG A 361 -2.21 -11.18 -14.37
N ALA A 362 -1.55 -10.15 -13.87
CA ALA A 362 -0.88 -9.15 -14.71
C ALA A 362 0.39 -9.69 -15.40
N LEU A 363 1.00 -10.73 -14.82
CA LEU A 363 2.20 -11.38 -15.38
C LEU A 363 1.89 -12.55 -16.31
N GLU A 364 0.63 -12.95 -16.41
CA GLU A 364 0.26 -14.15 -17.15
C GLU A 364 0.54 -14.03 -18.66
N GLY A 365 1.26 -15.01 -19.20
CA GLY A 365 1.54 -15.09 -20.64
C GLY A 365 2.72 -14.24 -21.11
N ARG A 366 3.44 -13.60 -20.17
CA ARG A 366 4.67 -12.86 -20.45
C ARG A 366 5.81 -13.78 -20.89
N VAL A 367 6.73 -13.20 -21.67
CA VAL A 367 7.99 -13.81 -22.05
C VAL A 367 9.10 -13.04 -21.37
N TRP A 368 9.95 -13.77 -20.66
CA TRP A 368 11.04 -13.24 -19.87
C TRP A 368 12.37 -13.52 -20.55
N GLU A 369 13.41 -12.79 -20.15
CA GLU A 369 14.77 -13.09 -20.59
C GLU A 369 15.27 -14.38 -19.93
N GLN A 370 15.98 -15.22 -20.68
CA GLN A 370 16.51 -16.48 -20.15
C GLN A 370 17.40 -16.28 -18.91
N LYS A 371 18.18 -15.19 -18.87
CA LYS A 371 19.06 -14.87 -17.74
C LYS A 371 18.30 -14.62 -16.43
N ASP A 372 17.02 -14.22 -16.53
CA ASP A 372 16.17 -13.89 -15.39
C ASP A 372 15.33 -15.10 -14.93
N GLU A 373 15.54 -16.29 -15.53
CA GLU A 373 14.73 -17.49 -15.30
C GLU A 373 14.57 -17.83 -13.82
N ARG A 374 15.66 -17.78 -13.05
CA ARG A 374 15.62 -18.11 -11.63
C ARG A 374 14.76 -17.14 -10.82
N LYS A 375 14.90 -15.83 -11.07
CA LYS A 375 14.10 -14.79 -10.38
C LYS A 375 12.62 -14.88 -10.73
N VAL A 376 12.32 -15.13 -12.01
CA VAL A 376 10.94 -15.32 -12.47
C VAL A 376 10.33 -16.57 -11.85
N ARG A 377 11.08 -17.68 -11.78
CA ARG A 377 10.61 -18.91 -11.11
C ARG A 377 10.36 -18.67 -9.63
N LEU A 378 11.27 -18.01 -8.93
CA LEU A 378 11.08 -17.60 -7.52
C LEU A 378 9.75 -16.84 -7.35
N LEU A 379 9.52 -15.79 -8.15
CA LEU A 379 8.26 -15.02 -8.09
C LEU A 379 7.02 -15.89 -8.36
N MET A 380 7.09 -16.79 -9.34
CA MET A 380 5.97 -17.69 -9.67
C MET A 380 5.68 -18.68 -8.54
N GLU A 381 6.72 -19.22 -7.90
CA GLU A 381 6.57 -20.09 -6.73
C GLU A 381 5.96 -19.33 -5.56
N THR A 382 6.36 -18.07 -5.32
CA THR A 382 5.73 -17.23 -4.29
C THR A 382 4.25 -16.96 -4.57
N ILE A 383 3.89 -16.65 -5.82
CA ILE A 383 2.49 -16.49 -6.23
C ILE A 383 1.72 -17.80 -6.02
N HIS A 384 2.30 -18.93 -6.40
CA HIS A 384 1.67 -20.23 -6.24
C HIS A 384 1.48 -20.60 -4.76
N TYR A 385 2.51 -20.44 -3.93
CA TYR A 385 2.47 -20.68 -2.50
C TYR A 385 1.36 -19.86 -1.82
N THR A 386 1.33 -18.55 -2.08
CA THR A 386 0.35 -17.67 -1.43
C THR A 386 -1.07 -17.92 -1.95
N THR A 387 -1.25 -18.11 -3.26
CA THR A 387 -2.60 -18.06 -3.86
C THR A 387 -3.15 -19.38 -4.40
N GLY A 388 -2.30 -20.39 -4.59
CA GLY A 388 -2.59 -21.59 -5.37
C GLY A 388 -2.62 -21.35 -6.89
N TYR A 389 -2.46 -20.10 -7.34
CA TYR A 389 -2.47 -19.76 -8.77
C TYR A 389 -1.13 -20.12 -9.41
N SER A 390 -1.18 -20.92 -10.47
CA SER A 390 -0.02 -21.29 -11.27
C SER A 390 -0.33 -21.02 -12.74
N HIS A 391 0.65 -20.43 -13.43
CA HIS A 391 0.58 -20.25 -14.86
C HIS A 391 1.95 -20.49 -15.50
N ASN A 392 1.93 -20.82 -16.78
CA ASN A 392 3.14 -21.11 -17.54
C ASN A 392 3.89 -19.80 -17.84
N VAL A 393 5.17 -19.79 -17.48
CA VAL A 393 6.14 -18.76 -17.89
C VAL A 393 6.92 -19.21 -19.12
N TYR A 394 7.37 -18.25 -19.91
CA TYR A 394 8.18 -18.51 -21.10
C TYR A 394 9.44 -17.69 -21.04
N PHE A 395 10.51 -18.24 -21.61
CA PHE A 395 11.81 -17.61 -21.67
C PHE A 395 12.25 -17.50 -23.13
N ALA A 396 12.92 -16.39 -23.45
CA ALA A 396 13.53 -16.17 -24.76
C ALA A 396 14.97 -15.67 -24.59
N SER A 397 15.85 -16.08 -25.49
CA SER A 397 17.25 -15.64 -25.50
C SER A 397 17.45 -14.29 -26.19
N ALA A 398 16.51 -13.86 -27.04
CA ALA A 398 16.60 -12.61 -27.77
C ALA A 398 15.21 -11.93 -27.94
N PRO A 399 15.16 -10.59 -28.02
CA PRO A 399 13.95 -9.86 -28.37
C PRO A 399 13.34 -10.37 -29.69
N GLY A 400 12.01 -10.50 -29.75
CA GLY A 400 11.29 -10.87 -30.98
C GLY A 400 11.16 -12.38 -31.27
N GLN A 401 11.76 -13.27 -30.47
CA GLN A 401 11.56 -14.74 -30.60
C GLN A 401 10.23 -15.23 -30.01
N HIS A 402 9.15 -14.51 -30.28
CA HIS A 402 7.86 -14.80 -29.66
C HIS A 402 7.04 -15.79 -30.51
N LYS A 403 7.28 -17.10 -30.34
CA LYS A 403 6.35 -18.12 -30.88
C LYS A 403 5.18 -18.33 -29.91
N GLN A 404 4.23 -17.41 -29.88
CA GLN A 404 2.92 -17.76 -29.30
C GLN A 404 2.27 -18.81 -30.21
N GLY A 405 2.14 -20.05 -29.73
CA GLY A 405 1.43 -21.09 -30.47
C GLY A 405 0.01 -20.64 -30.84
N LEU A 406 -0.45 -20.99 -32.05
CA LEU A 406 -1.75 -20.55 -32.61
C LEU A 406 -2.93 -20.72 -31.63
N PHE A 407 -2.93 -21.77 -30.82
CA PHE A 407 -3.97 -22.07 -29.85
C PHE A 407 -3.98 -21.18 -28.59
N ARG A 408 -2.96 -20.33 -28.39
CA ARG A 408 -2.88 -19.49 -27.19
C ARG A 408 -3.50 -18.11 -27.33
N ARG A 409 -3.48 -17.53 -28.54
CA ARG A 409 -4.18 -16.27 -28.84
C ARG A 409 -5.67 -16.26 -28.42
N PRO A 410 -6.46 -17.34 -28.58
CA PRO A 410 -7.84 -17.30 -28.12
C PRO A 410 -7.99 -17.30 -26.58
N MET A 411 -6.97 -17.76 -25.84
CA MET A 411 -6.97 -17.86 -24.37
C MET A 411 -6.18 -16.74 -23.68
N SER A 412 -5.52 -15.85 -24.43
CA SER A 412 -4.84 -14.67 -23.87
C SER A 412 -5.86 -13.62 -23.42
N VAL A 413 -5.44 -12.64 -22.61
CA VAL A 413 -6.27 -11.49 -22.25
C VAL A 413 -6.81 -10.84 -23.53
N GLY A 414 -8.13 -10.63 -23.58
CA GLY A 414 -8.84 -10.12 -24.77
C GLY A 414 -9.22 -11.16 -25.83
N GLY A 415 -8.79 -12.42 -25.70
CA GLY A 415 -9.18 -13.51 -26.60
C GLY A 415 -10.62 -14.03 -26.32
N PRO A 416 -11.30 -14.63 -27.32
CA PRO A 416 -12.69 -15.11 -27.19
C PRO A 416 -12.91 -16.16 -26.09
N LEU A 417 -11.86 -16.89 -25.68
CA LEU A 417 -11.93 -17.91 -24.62
C LEU A 417 -11.35 -17.43 -23.28
N TYR A 418 -10.94 -16.16 -23.18
CA TYR A 418 -10.39 -15.62 -21.95
C TYR A 418 -11.36 -15.74 -20.77
N GLY A 419 -12.66 -15.56 -20.99
CA GLY A 419 -13.67 -15.69 -19.93
C GLY A 419 -13.68 -17.07 -19.26
N LEU A 420 -13.57 -18.15 -20.04
CA LEU A 420 -13.52 -19.53 -19.50
C LEU A 420 -12.25 -19.76 -18.68
N LYS A 421 -11.12 -19.27 -19.20
CA LYS A 421 -9.84 -19.33 -18.49
C LYS A 421 -9.91 -18.53 -17.19
N TRP A 422 -10.44 -17.31 -17.22
CA TRP A 422 -10.63 -16.47 -16.06
C TRP A 422 -11.51 -17.15 -15.01
N VAL A 423 -12.66 -17.71 -15.40
CA VAL A 423 -13.53 -18.46 -14.49
C VAL A 423 -12.77 -19.63 -13.86
N ARG A 424 -11.98 -20.39 -14.61
CA ARG A 424 -11.16 -21.49 -14.09
C ARG A 424 -10.08 -21.02 -13.10
N ILE A 425 -9.43 -19.90 -13.41
CA ILE A 425 -8.40 -19.29 -12.54
C ILE A 425 -9.05 -18.84 -11.24
N MET A 426 -10.16 -18.10 -11.34
CA MET A 426 -10.93 -17.62 -10.20
C MET A 426 -11.46 -18.78 -9.37
N SER A 427 -12.06 -19.79 -9.99
CA SER A 427 -12.60 -20.93 -9.24
C SER A 427 -11.51 -21.66 -8.48
N ARG A 428 -10.31 -21.82 -9.04
CA ARG A 428 -9.19 -22.44 -8.31
C ARG A 428 -8.68 -21.56 -7.19
N ALA A 429 -8.37 -20.30 -7.48
CA ALA A 429 -7.85 -19.37 -6.48
C ALA A 429 -8.85 -19.18 -5.31
N TYR A 430 -10.16 -19.18 -5.58
CA TYR A 430 -11.18 -18.99 -4.56
C TYR A 430 -11.63 -20.28 -3.89
N CYS A 431 -11.80 -21.40 -4.59
CA CYS A 431 -12.27 -22.63 -3.97
C CYS A 431 -11.15 -23.48 -3.36
N CYS A 432 -9.92 -23.33 -3.86
CA CYS A 432 -8.76 -24.13 -3.43
C CYS A 432 -7.50 -23.25 -3.32
N PRO A 433 -7.52 -22.18 -2.52
CA PRO A 433 -6.30 -21.43 -2.26
C PRO A 433 -5.28 -22.30 -1.53
N SER A 434 -4.00 -22.10 -1.82
CA SER A 434 -2.93 -22.81 -1.11
C SER A 434 -2.78 -22.27 0.32
N HIS A 435 -2.33 -21.02 0.48
CA HIS A 435 -2.21 -20.37 1.78
C HIS A 435 -2.92 -19.00 1.82
N PRO A 436 -4.27 -18.97 1.82
CA PRO A 436 -5.05 -17.71 1.72
C PRO A 436 -4.86 -16.74 2.89
N LEU A 437 -4.31 -17.22 4.01
CA LEU A 437 -4.09 -16.47 5.23
C LEU A 437 -2.61 -16.12 5.47
N THR A 438 -1.73 -16.39 4.50
CA THR A 438 -0.30 -16.05 4.61
C THR A 438 -0.14 -14.59 5.00
N THR A 439 0.57 -14.38 6.09
CA THR A 439 0.96 -13.05 6.59
C THR A 439 2.09 -12.47 5.74
N PRO A 440 2.31 -11.15 5.78
CA PRO A 440 3.43 -10.54 5.06
C PRO A 440 4.79 -11.12 5.47
N ARG A 441 5.01 -11.38 6.78
CA ARG A 441 6.21 -12.04 7.30
C ARG A 441 6.44 -13.41 6.70
N GLU A 442 5.44 -14.30 6.77
CA GLU A 442 5.54 -15.65 6.21
C GLU A 442 5.84 -15.65 4.70
N ALA A 443 5.30 -14.68 3.96
CA ALA A 443 5.60 -14.54 2.53
C ALA A 443 7.04 -14.09 2.27
N LEU A 444 7.57 -13.16 3.08
CA LEU A 444 8.97 -12.73 3.01
C LEU A 444 9.92 -13.87 3.37
N ASP A 445 9.62 -14.61 4.43
CA ASP A 445 10.41 -15.77 4.86
C ASP A 445 10.42 -16.86 3.77
N PHE A 446 9.26 -17.13 3.15
CA PHE A 446 9.17 -18.05 2.01
C PHE A 446 10.02 -17.59 0.81
N ILE A 447 9.99 -16.29 0.46
CA ILE A 447 10.82 -15.74 -0.64
C ILE A 447 12.30 -15.98 -0.35
N GLU A 448 12.73 -15.77 0.90
CA GLU A 448 14.12 -15.92 1.31
C GLU A 448 14.58 -17.39 1.29
N GLU A 449 13.77 -18.31 1.84
CA GLU A 449 14.04 -19.74 1.76
C GLU A 449 14.12 -20.23 0.30
N GLU A 450 13.20 -19.76 -0.53
CA GLU A 450 13.11 -20.14 -1.94
C GLU A 450 14.27 -19.56 -2.76
N ARG A 451 14.69 -18.33 -2.47
CA ARG A 451 15.88 -17.69 -3.06
C ARG A 451 17.12 -18.55 -2.85
N ILE A 452 17.35 -19.00 -1.61
CA ILE A 452 18.46 -19.88 -1.27
C ILE A 452 18.34 -21.20 -2.03
N ARG A 453 17.14 -21.80 -2.07
CA ARG A 453 16.87 -23.06 -2.77
C ARG A 453 17.18 -23.01 -4.26
N VAL A 454 16.85 -21.92 -4.94
CA VAL A 454 17.13 -21.75 -6.38
C VAL A 454 18.54 -21.24 -6.68
N GLY A 455 19.37 -21.05 -5.65
CA GLY A 455 20.76 -20.62 -5.77
C GLY A 455 20.90 -19.18 -6.29
N LEU A 456 20.05 -18.27 -5.82
CA LEU A 456 20.19 -16.82 -6.01
C LEU A 456 20.92 -16.24 -4.80
N SER A 457 21.89 -15.36 -5.04
CA SER A 457 22.58 -14.59 -3.99
C SER A 457 21.72 -13.45 -3.46
N GLU A 458 22.14 -12.80 -2.37
CA GLU A 458 21.40 -11.63 -1.84
C GLU A 458 21.46 -10.47 -2.85
N GLU A 459 22.59 -10.31 -3.55
CA GLU A 459 22.78 -9.29 -4.59
C GLU A 459 21.92 -9.53 -5.84
N ASP A 460 21.41 -10.76 -6.02
CA ASP A 460 20.51 -11.07 -7.12
C ASP A 460 19.07 -10.57 -6.85
N ILE A 461 18.71 -10.25 -5.60
CA ILE A 461 17.40 -9.66 -5.30
C ILE A 461 17.62 -8.18 -4.93
N PRO A 462 17.04 -7.25 -5.70
CA PRO A 462 17.24 -5.81 -5.53
C PRO A 462 16.61 -5.21 -4.26
#